data_AF-A0A9Q0V3H1-F1
#
_entry.id   AF-A0A9Q0V3H1-F1
#
_cell.length_a   1.000
_cell.length_b   1.000
_cell.length_c   1.000
_cell.angle_alpha   90.00
_cell.angle_beta   90.00
_cell.angle_gamma   90.00
#
_symmetry.space_group_name_H-M   'P 1'
#
loop_
_entity.id
_entity.type
_entity.pdbx_description
1 polymer ?
#
loop_
_entity_poly.entity_id
_entity_poly.type
_entity_poly.pdbx_seq_one_letter_code
_entity_poly.pdbx_strand_id
1 'polypeptide(L)'
;MLKYRNDGRCPGNGFYTYWQLSSLLLGHSVALAQAVMIRHVEGSSTLSRLKPLTKPREKAIAKLRCSSDQYPCPAGMQYYGRGPIQLTHNYNYGLAGQAIGVDLINNPDLVATGPVISFKTAIWFWMTPQANKPSSHDVIIG
;
A
#
# COMPACT_ATOMS: atom_id res chain seq x y z
N MET A 1 15.45 -12.70 6.07
CA MET A 1 14.96 -11.80 5.00
C MET A 1 14.54 -10.41 5.48
N LEU A 2 14.06 -10.18 6.71
CA LEU A 2 13.80 -8.80 7.21
C LEU A 2 14.37 -8.63 8.62
N LYS A 3 15.70 -8.48 8.73
CA LYS A 3 16.45 -8.53 10.00
C LYS A 3 16.21 -7.29 10.88
N TYR A 4 16.09 -6.11 10.27
CA TYR A 4 16.04 -4.83 11.00
C TYR A 4 14.66 -4.15 10.99
N ARG A 5 13.62 -4.79 10.43
CA ARG A 5 12.28 -4.18 10.33
C ARG A 5 11.64 -3.83 11.68
N ASN A 6 12.05 -4.53 12.74
CA ASN A 6 11.55 -4.35 14.11
C ASN A 6 12.58 -3.62 15.01
N ASP A 7 13.55 -2.93 14.42
CA ASP A 7 14.41 -2.03 15.17
C ASP A 7 13.57 -0.90 15.77
N GLY A 8 13.84 -0.49 17.01
CA GLY A 8 13.14 0.58 17.71
C GLY A 8 13.18 1.93 17.00
N ARG A 9 14.15 2.13 16.09
CA ARG A 9 14.29 3.34 15.26
C ARG A 9 13.36 3.34 14.06
N CYS A 10 12.78 2.21 13.67
CA CYS A 10 11.90 2.11 12.53
C CYS A 10 10.46 2.52 12.90
N PRO A 11 9.83 3.45 12.15
CA PRO A 11 8.43 3.82 12.39
C PRO A 11 7.45 2.65 12.27
N GLY A 12 7.79 1.63 11.46
CA GLY A 12 7.00 0.41 11.26
C GLY A 12 7.34 -0.73 12.22
N ASN A 13 8.07 -0.48 13.31
CA ASN A 13 8.47 -1.53 14.26
C ASN A 13 7.26 -2.31 14.77
N GLY A 14 7.27 -3.63 14.57
CA GLY A 14 6.20 -4.54 15.01
C GLY A 14 4.97 -4.55 14.10
N PHE A 15 4.91 -3.69 13.07
CA PHE A 15 3.76 -3.62 12.17
C PHE A 15 3.67 -4.83 11.25
N TYR A 16 4.79 -5.24 10.63
CA TYR A 16 4.85 -6.39 9.73
C TYR A 16 5.36 -7.63 10.46
N THR A 17 4.47 -8.47 10.96
CA THR A 17 4.85 -9.71 11.65
C THR A 17 4.89 -10.90 10.69
N TYR A 18 5.71 -11.91 11.02
CA TYR A 18 5.81 -13.12 10.21
C TYR A 18 4.49 -13.91 10.23
N TRP A 19 3.72 -13.84 11.31
CA TRP A 19 2.44 -14.53 11.45
C TRP A 19 1.36 -13.98 10.50
N GLN A 20 1.33 -12.66 10.30
CA GLN A 20 0.45 -12.03 9.30
C GLN A 20 0.84 -12.45 7.88
N LEU A 21 2.14 -12.54 7.60
CA LEU A 21 2.63 -13.06 6.33
C LEU A 21 2.22 -14.54 6.14
N SER A 22 2.40 -15.40 7.15
CA SER A 22 2.04 -16.82 7.06
C SER A 22 0.54 -17.05 6.87
N SER A 23 -0.31 -16.20 7.47
CA SER A 23 -1.77 -16.28 7.26
C SER A 23 -2.19 -16.01 5.81
N LEU A 24 -1.37 -15.27 5.05
CA LEU A 24 -1.57 -14.99 3.63
C LEU A 24 -0.90 -16.05 2.71
N LEU A 25 -0.10 -16.97 3.25
CA LEU A 25 0.62 -18.02 2.50
C LEU A 25 -0.21 -19.30 2.29
N LEU A 26 -1.42 -19.39 2.84
CA LEU A 26 -2.31 -20.55 2.64
C LEU A 26 -2.92 -20.62 1.22
N GLY A 27 -2.73 -19.59 0.39
CA GLY A 27 -3.07 -19.61 -1.03
C GLY A 27 -1.81 -19.78 -1.90
N HIS A 28 -1.71 -20.91 -2.62
CA HIS A 28 -0.54 -21.26 -3.44
C HIS A 28 -0.10 -20.18 -4.44
N SER A 29 -1.03 -19.41 -5.02
CA SER A 29 -0.73 -18.33 -5.97
C SER A 29 -0.14 -17.07 -5.35
N VAL A 30 -0.22 -16.91 -4.02
CA VAL A 30 0.16 -15.68 -3.29
C VAL A 30 1.59 -15.78 -2.73
N ALA A 31 2.12 -17.00 -2.60
CA ALA A 31 3.38 -17.26 -1.91
C ALA A 31 4.62 -16.69 -2.63
N LEU A 32 4.67 -16.78 -3.97
CA LEU A 32 5.80 -16.27 -4.76
C LEU A 32 5.84 -14.74 -4.78
N ALA A 33 4.68 -14.08 -4.94
CA ALA A 33 4.57 -12.63 -4.91
C ALA A 33 5.02 -12.04 -3.56
N GLN A 34 4.71 -12.72 -2.46
CA GLN A 34 5.13 -12.30 -1.12
C GLN A 34 6.64 -12.40 -0.90
N ALA A 35 7.27 -13.49 -1.32
CA ALA A 35 8.71 -13.70 -1.14
C ALA A 35 9.57 -12.64 -1.86
N VAL A 36 9.10 -12.14 -3.01
CA VAL A 36 9.78 -11.08 -3.77
C VAL A 36 9.51 -9.70 -3.18
N MET A 37 8.27 -9.38 -2.81
CA MET A 37 7.91 -8.08 -2.22
C MET A 37 8.65 -7.81 -0.90
N ILE A 38 8.96 -8.86 -0.14
CA ILE A 38 9.75 -8.78 1.10
C ILE A 38 11.14 -8.14 0.89
N ARG A 39 11.76 -8.27 -0.29
CA ARG A 39 13.08 -7.65 -0.55
C ARG A 39 13.04 -6.14 -0.77
N HIS A 40 11.87 -5.53 -0.96
CA HIS A 40 11.73 -4.10 -1.25
C HIS A 40 11.14 -3.28 -0.08
N VAL A 41 10.87 -3.90 1.07
CA VAL A 41 10.27 -3.22 2.26
C VAL A 41 11.35 -2.63 3.18
N GLU A 42 12.35 -1.98 2.61
CA GLU A 42 13.29 -1.14 3.37
C GLU A 42 13.11 0.31 2.92
N GLY A 43 12.40 1.10 3.72
CA GLY A 43 12.53 2.56 3.64
C GLY A 43 11.26 3.39 3.41
N SER A 44 10.05 2.87 3.62
CA SER A 44 8.89 3.74 3.48
C SER A 44 7.73 3.39 4.40
N SER A 45 7.78 3.97 5.60
CA SER A 45 6.65 4.03 6.53
C SER A 45 6.59 5.43 7.13
N THR A 46 6.15 6.42 6.36
CA THR A 46 5.57 7.61 6.99
C THR A 46 4.18 7.25 7.47
N LEU A 47 4.11 6.76 8.70
CA LEU A 47 2.91 6.76 9.53
C LEU A 47 2.62 8.22 9.95
N SER A 48 2.44 9.13 8.99
CA SER A 48 2.10 10.51 9.30
C SER A 48 0.62 10.58 9.63
N ARG A 49 0.31 10.47 10.92
CA ARG A 49 -0.97 10.88 11.53
C ARG A 49 -1.47 12.15 10.83
N LEU A 50 -2.73 12.15 10.38
CA LEU A 50 -3.41 13.25 9.71
C LEU A 50 -3.25 14.55 10.52
N LYS A 51 -2.18 15.30 10.28
CA LYS A 51 -2.10 16.69 10.66
C LYS A 51 -2.85 17.46 9.58
N PRO A 52 -3.71 18.43 9.95
CA PRO A 52 -4.30 19.33 8.97
C PRO A 52 -3.19 19.93 8.10
N LEU A 53 -3.34 19.84 6.78
CA LEU A 53 -2.37 20.41 5.86
C LEU A 53 -2.44 21.93 5.98
N THR A 54 -1.43 22.54 6.60
CA THR A 54 -1.39 23.99 6.81
C THR A 54 -0.60 24.69 5.73
N LYS A 55 0.38 24.02 5.11
CA LYS A 55 1.25 24.63 4.12
C LYS A 55 0.64 24.55 2.71
N PRO A 56 0.69 25.64 1.90
CA PRO A 56 0.16 25.65 0.53
C PRO A 56 0.72 24.55 -0.37
N ARG A 57 2.03 24.27 -0.26
CA ARG A 57 2.71 23.23 -1.03
C ARG A 57 2.18 21.83 -0.72
N GLU A 58 1.88 21.55 0.56
CA GLU A 58 1.36 20.24 0.98
C GLU A 58 -0.07 20.05 0.46
N LYS A 59 -0.90 21.10 0.53
CA LYS A 59 -2.26 21.09 -0.05
C LYS A 59 -2.21 20.85 -1.56
N ALA A 60 -1.30 21.49 -2.28
CA ALA A 60 -1.14 21.31 -3.72
C ALA A 60 -0.75 19.85 -4.07
N ILE A 61 0.20 19.26 -3.34
CA ILE A 61 0.61 17.86 -3.55
C ILE A 61 -0.53 16.90 -3.22
N ALA A 62 -1.29 17.14 -2.15
CA ALA A 62 -2.45 16.32 -1.81
C ALA A 62 -3.52 16.37 -2.91
N LYS A 63 -3.74 17.54 -3.51
CA LYS A 63 -4.65 17.72 -4.65
C LYS A 63 -4.19 16.92 -5.88
N LEU A 64 -2.89 16.90 -6.19
CA LEU A 64 -2.35 16.09 -7.31
C LEU A 64 -2.60 14.58 -7.14
N ARG A 65 -2.69 14.10 -5.91
CA ARG A 65 -3.00 12.68 -5.61
C ARG A 65 -4.49 12.36 -5.67
N CYS A 66 -5.32 13.38 -5.82
CA CYS A 66 -6.75 13.28 -6.02
C CYS A 66 -7.09 13.70 -7.46
N SER A 67 -6.83 12.81 -8.42
CA SER A 67 -6.89 13.16 -9.85
C SER A 67 -7.97 12.43 -10.63
N SER A 68 -8.57 11.38 -10.06
CA SER A 68 -9.62 10.59 -10.73
C SER A 68 -11.02 10.97 -10.25
N ASP A 69 -11.93 11.21 -11.19
CA ASP A 69 -13.35 11.49 -10.90
C ASP A 69 -14.13 10.23 -10.55
N GLN A 70 -13.68 9.05 -11.01
CA GLN A 70 -14.29 7.75 -10.70
C GLN A 70 -14.17 7.40 -9.21
N TYR A 71 -13.12 7.89 -8.56
CA TYR A 71 -12.81 7.62 -7.16
C TYR A 71 -12.73 8.94 -6.38
N PRO A 72 -13.88 9.56 -6.04
CA PRO A 72 -13.90 10.88 -5.43
C PRO A 72 -13.16 10.86 -4.09
N CYS A 73 -12.47 11.95 -3.78
CA CYS A 73 -11.72 12.08 -2.52
C CYS A 73 -12.60 12.75 -1.47
N PRO A 74 -13.02 12.02 -0.42
CA PRO A 74 -13.78 12.62 0.66
C PRO A 74 -12.96 13.69 1.39
N ALA A 75 -13.64 14.67 1.98
CA ALA A 75 -12.99 15.72 2.75
C ALA A 75 -12.17 15.11 3.90
N GLY A 76 -10.93 15.58 4.06
CA GLY A 76 -10.01 15.11 5.09
C GLY A 76 -9.23 13.84 4.73
N MET A 77 -9.58 13.15 3.64
CA MET A 77 -8.85 11.96 3.18
C MET A 77 -7.66 12.33 2.30
N GLN A 78 -6.56 11.59 2.46
CA GLN A 78 -5.33 11.81 1.72
C GLN A 78 -4.77 10.50 1.18
N TYR A 79 -4.35 10.49 -0.08
CA TYR A 79 -3.87 9.30 -0.81
C TYR A 79 -2.36 9.32 -1.04
N TYR A 80 -1.58 9.64 0.00
CA TYR A 80 -0.12 9.54 -0.01
C TYR A 80 0.36 8.09 0.09
N GLY A 81 1.66 7.86 -0.12
CA GLY A 81 2.28 6.53 -0.07
C GLY A 81 2.08 5.81 1.26
N ARG A 82 1.47 4.62 1.21
CA ARG A 82 1.30 3.73 2.37
C ARG A 82 1.67 2.29 2.01
N GLY A 83 2.03 1.53 3.04
CA GLY A 83 2.32 0.11 2.91
C GLY A 83 3.62 -0.23 2.17
N PRO A 84 3.86 -1.51 1.88
CA PRO A 84 5.11 -2.00 1.29
C PRO A 84 5.42 -1.43 -0.09
N ILE A 85 4.39 -1.20 -0.91
CA ILE A 85 4.52 -0.71 -2.29
C ILE A 85 4.35 0.81 -2.40
N GLN A 86 4.21 1.52 -1.28
CA GLN A 86 3.92 2.96 -1.24
C GLN A 86 2.73 3.35 -2.14
N LEU A 87 1.60 2.67 -1.95
CA LEU A 87 0.38 2.90 -2.72
C LEU A 87 0.00 4.38 -2.64
N THR A 88 -0.14 5.03 -3.80
CA THR A 88 -0.35 6.48 -3.95
C THR A 88 -1.43 6.74 -5.00
N HIS A 89 -2.15 7.85 -4.89
CA HIS A 89 -3.29 8.28 -5.73
C HIS A 89 -4.64 7.61 -5.43
N ASN A 90 -5.70 8.41 -5.48
CA ASN A 90 -7.07 7.97 -5.22
C ASN A 90 -7.53 6.79 -6.10
N TYR A 91 -7.20 6.80 -7.39
CA TYR A 91 -7.56 5.69 -8.28
C TYR A 91 -6.93 4.36 -7.88
N ASN A 92 -5.67 4.36 -7.43
CA ASN A 92 -5.01 3.13 -6.97
C ASN A 92 -5.62 2.61 -5.67
N TYR A 93 -5.98 3.51 -4.73
CA TYR A 93 -6.70 3.10 -3.52
C TYR A 93 -8.08 2.53 -3.87
N GLY A 94 -8.79 3.15 -4.81
CA GLY A 94 -10.09 2.68 -5.27
C GLY A 94 -10.04 1.29 -5.90
N LEU A 95 -9.15 1.09 -6.89
CA LEU A 95 -8.99 -0.19 -7.57
C LEU A 95 -8.48 -1.29 -6.62
N ALA A 96 -7.48 -0.99 -5.79
CA ALA A 96 -6.98 -1.92 -4.80
C ALA A 96 -8.07 -2.31 -3.80
N GLY A 97 -8.82 -1.32 -3.31
CA GLY A 97 -9.92 -1.52 -2.37
C GLY A 97 -11.02 -2.41 -2.94
N GLN A 98 -11.42 -2.16 -4.18
CA GLN A 98 -12.39 -3.00 -4.89
C GLN A 98 -11.90 -4.44 -5.05
N ALA A 99 -10.64 -4.64 -5.42
CA ALA A 99 -10.07 -5.97 -5.62
C ALA A 99 -9.95 -6.79 -4.32
N ILE A 100 -9.71 -6.12 -3.18
CA ILE A 100 -9.53 -6.80 -1.88
C ILE A 100 -10.79 -6.77 -1.01
N GLY A 101 -11.88 -6.15 -1.48
CA GLY A 101 -13.16 -6.03 -0.77
C GLY A 101 -13.12 -5.07 0.42
N VAL A 102 -12.32 -4.00 0.35
CA VAL A 102 -12.16 -3.01 1.44
C VAL A 102 -12.34 -1.59 0.89
N ASP A 103 -13.12 -0.76 1.56
CA ASP A 103 -13.30 0.64 1.19
C ASP A 103 -12.11 1.50 1.59
N LEU A 104 -11.12 1.54 0.70
CA LEU A 104 -9.90 2.34 0.85
C LEU A 104 -10.06 3.79 0.39
N ILE A 105 -11.19 4.16 -0.22
CA ILE A 105 -11.47 5.55 -0.60
C ILE A 105 -11.87 6.33 0.64
N ASN A 106 -12.80 5.81 1.44
CA ASN A 106 -13.20 6.45 2.68
C ASN A 106 -12.26 6.13 3.84
N ASN A 107 -11.48 5.03 3.76
CA ASN A 107 -10.59 4.60 4.84
C ASN A 107 -9.15 4.31 4.35
N PRO A 108 -8.44 5.28 3.74
CA PRO A 108 -7.10 5.06 3.18
C PRO A 108 -6.04 4.69 4.25
N ASP A 109 -6.26 5.07 5.50
CA ASP A 109 -5.35 4.75 6.60
C ASP A 109 -5.29 3.27 6.95
N LEU A 110 -6.28 2.47 6.54
CA LEU A 110 -6.26 1.00 6.71
C LEU A 110 -5.04 0.35 6.06
N VAL A 111 -4.46 0.96 5.02
CA VAL A 111 -3.21 0.48 4.40
C VAL A 111 -2.01 0.65 5.34
N ALA A 112 -2.05 1.60 6.27
CA ALA A 112 -0.98 1.88 7.22
C ALA A 112 -1.25 1.36 8.64
N THR A 113 -2.49 1.00 8.97
CA THR A 113 -2.89 0.47 10.29
C THR A 113 -3.25 -1.01 10.26
N GLY A 114 -3.67 -1.53 9.11
CA GLY A 114 -4.02 -2.93 8.89
C GLY A 114 -2.91 -3.67 8.14
N PRO A 115 -2.03 -4.43 8.80
CA PRO A 115 -0.89 -5.07 8.14
C PRO A 115 -1.29 -6.09 7.07
N VAL A 116 -2.40 -6.81 7.26
CA VAL A 116 -2.98 -7.72 6.25
C VAL A 116 -3.46 -6.95 5.03
N ILE A 117 -4.16 -5.83 5.22
CA ILE A 117 -4.62 -4.95 4.14
C ILE A 117 -3.42 -4.36 3.40
N SER A 118 -2.42 -3.90 4.15
CA SER A 118 -1.16 -3.39 3.64
C SER A 118 -0.48 -4.38 2.67
N PHE A 119 -0.34 -5.65 3.08
CA PHE A 119 0.20 -6.68 2.19
C PHE A 119 -0.72 -7.00 1.01
N LYS A 120 -2.04 -7.10 1.23
CA LYS A 120 -2.99 -7.34 0.14
C LYS A 120 -2.91 -6.27 -0.95
N THR A 121 -2.79 -4.99 -0.58
CA THR A 121 -2.60 -3.90 -1.56
C THR A 121 -1.30 -4.00 -2.34
N ALA A 122 -0.22 -4.45 -1.66
CA ALA A 122 1.07 -4.66 -2.30
C ALA A 122 1.03 -5.81 -3.31
N ILE A 123 0.41 -6.93 -2.93
CA ILE A 123 0.22 -8.10 -3.80
C ILE A 123 -0.69 -7.74 -4.97
N TRP A 124 -1.80 -7.03 -4.73
CA TRP A 124 -2.68 -6.56 -5.80
C TRP A 124 -1.90 -5.76 -6.85
N PHE A 125 -1.06 -4.81 -6.43
CA PHE A 125 -0.26 -4.01 -7.35
C PHE A 125 0.72 -4.88 -8.15
N TRP A 126 1.31 -5.89 -7.51
CA TRP A 126 2.25 -6.82 -8.15
C TRP A 126 1.58 -7.71 -9.20
N MET A 127 0.35 -8.16 -8.93
CA MET A 127 -0.40 -9.10 -9.78
C MET A 127 -1.24 -8.42 -10.87
N THR A 128 -1.46 -7.11 -10.80
CA THR A 128 -2.38 -6.40 -11.69
C THR A 128 -1.61 -5.61 -12.76
N PRO A 129 -1.79 -5.89 -14.06
CA PRO A 129 -1.25 -5.06 -15.13
C PRO A 129 -1.78 -3.63 -15.03
N GLN A 130 -0.94 -2.64 -15.34
CA GLN A 130 -1.30 -1.22 -15.30
C GLN A 130 -1.17 -0.61 -16.69
N ALA A 131 -2.30 -0.36 -17.35
CA ALA A 131 -2.37 0.21 -18.70
C ALA A 131 -1.45 -0.55 -19.68
N ASN A 132 -0.37 0.10 -20.13
CA ASN A 132 0.61 -0.47 -21.06
C ASN A 132 1.72 -1.30 -20.38
N LYS A 133 1.64 -1.53 -19.07
CA LYS A 133 2.64 -2.27 -18.30
C LYS A 133 2.06 -3.64 -17.92
N PRO A 134 2.73 -4.76 -18.25
CA PRO A 134 2.35 -6.07 -17.74
C PRO A 134 2.48 -6.10 -16.21
N SER A 135 1.86 -7.10 -15.57
CA SER A 135 2.03 -7.28 -14.13
C SER A 135 3.49 -7.63 -13.81
N SER A 136 3.96 -7.23 -12.63
CA SER A 136 5.32 -7.62 -12.20
C SER A 136 5.43 -9.14 -12.01
N HIS A 137 4.30 -9.80 -11.73
CA HIS A 137 4.19 -11.25 -11.72
C HIS A 137 4.51 -11.85 -13.10
N ASP A 138 3.87 -11.38 -14.16
CA ASP A 138 4.07 -11.94 -15.51
C ASP A 138 5.52 -11.72 -15.97
N VAL A 139 6.11 -10.56 -15.65
CA VAL A 139 7.51 -10.27 -15.98
C VAL A 139 8.49 -11.24 -15.30
N ILE A 140 8.23 -11.67 -14.07
CA ILE A 140 9.16 -12.53 -13.32
C ILE A 140 8.99 -14.02 -13.65
N ILE A 141 7.83 -14.45 -14.14
CA ILE A 141 7.58 -15.86 -14.52
C ILE A 141 7.93 -16.18 -15.97
N GLY A 142 8.08 -15.16 -16.83
CA GLY A 142 8.39 -15.30 -18.26
C GLY A 142 7.18 -15.67 -19.11
#